data_AF-A0A103YJF0-F1
#
_entry.id   AF-A0A103YJF0-F1
#
_cell.length_a   1.000
_cell.length_b   1.000
_cell.length_c   1.000
_cell.angle_alpha   90.00
_cell.angle_beta   90.00
_cell.angle_gamma   90.00
#
_symmetry.space_group_name_H-M   'P 1'
#
loop_
_entity.id
_entity.type
_entity.pdbx_description
1 polymer ?
#
loop_
_entity_poly.entity_id
_entity_poly.type
_entity_poly.pdbx_seq_one_letter_code
_entity_poly.pdbx_strand_id
1 'polypeptide(L)'
;MFTLRYYSPPDFIGRLQFLEFPKKVSNCVVCAAKGPRPRYPRVWKTRTKVGTVSKSLKLVECIKGLSNVKEEVYGALDSFIAWDLEFPLITVKKALKALEYEKEWKKIIQVTKWMLSKGQGRTMGSYYLLLYALAEDGRIDEAEELWTRLFSDNLESMPRVFFDRMIFIYYRRQMHDKMFEVFADMEELGIRPTVSIVNMVGDVFQKLGMLDKYQKLKNKYPPPKWEYRYIKGKRVKIRSQNLKEPENGNKEVDEFSNESNRDDESNSDELEVDEYEVSEMDEPEPGESVTSPSAP
;
A
#
# COMPACT_ATOMS: atom_id res chain seq x y z
N MET A 1 -77.35 -14.00 0.19
CA MET A 1 -77.38 -15.34 -0.44
C MET A 1 -76.98 -15.19 -1.90
N PHE A 2 -75.78 -15.62 -2.27
CA PHE A 2 -75.39 -15.84 -3.67
C PHE A 2 -74.73 -17.22 -3.72
N THR A 3 -75.38 -18.15 -4.41
CA THR A 3 -74.97 -19.55 -4.55
C THR A 3 -74.07 -19.71 -5.77
N LEU A 4 -72.88 -20.29 -5.55
CA LEU A 4 -71.95 -20.72 -6.60
C LEU A 4 -72.53 -21.95 -7.32
N ARG A 5 -72.89 -21.80 -8.59
CA ARG A 5 -73.20 -22.92 -9.50
C ARG A 5 -71.90 -23.49 -10.03
N TYR A 6 -71.54 -24.68 -9.58
CA TYR A 6 -70.49 -25.52 -10.18
C TYR A 6 -70.99 -26.06 -11.52
N TYR A 7 -70.23 -25.79 -12.59
CA TYR A 7 -70.38 -26.46 -13.89
C TYR A 7 -69.32 -27.56 -13.99
N SER A 8 -69.75 -28.82 -13.96
CA SER A 8 -68.93 -29.97 -14.34
C SER A 8 -68.96 -30.16 -15.86
N PRO A 9 -67.82 -30.37 -16.55
CA PRO A 9 -67.80 -30.85 -17.93
C PRO A 9 -68.00 -32.38 -18.00
N PRO A 10 -68.50 -32.92 -19.13
CA PRO A 10 -68.96 -34.30 -19.25
C PRO A 10 -67.85 -35.30 -19.60
N ASP A 11 -68.03 -36.54 -19.14
CA ASP A 11 -67.19 -37.70 -19.41
C ASP A 11 -67.24 -38.11 -20.90
N PHE A 12 -66.12 -37.92 -21.62
CA PHE A 12 -65.91 -38.52 -22.94
C PHE A 12 -65.11 -39.82 -22.81
N ILE A 13 -65.83 -40.95 -22.81
CA ILE A 13 -65.24 -42.28 -22.93
C ILE A 13 -64.90 -42.53 -24.40
N GLY A 14 -63.65 -42.23 -24.76
CA GLY A 14 -63.06 -42.55 -26.07
C GLY A 14 -62.15 -43.77 -25.98
N ARG A 15 -62.64 -44.90 -26.47
CA ARG A 15 -61.92 -46.18 -26.63
C ARG A 15 -60.67 -45.99 -27.52
N LEU A 16 -59.48 -46.10 -26.94
CA LEU A 16 -58.21 -46.17 -27.68
C LEU A 16 -58.12 -47.51 -28.42
N GLN A 17 -58.23 -47.48 -29.75
CA GLN A 17 -57.85 -48.60 -30.60
C GLN A 17 -56.32 -48.73 -30.57
N PHE A 18 -55.83 -49.90 -30.17
CA PHE A 18 -54.43 -50.28 -30.34
C PHE A 18 -54.14 -50.42 -31.84
N LEU A 19 -53.46 -49.44 -32.41
CA LEU A 19 -52.80 -49.58 -33.70
C LEU A 19 -51.51 -50.36 -33.47
N GLU A 20 -51.47 -51.62 -33.88
CA GLU A 20 -50.24 -52.39 -33.95
C GLU A 20 -49.31 -51.76 -35.01
N PHE A 21 -48.24 -51.13 -34.56
CA PHE A 21 -47.22 -50.61 -35.47
C PHE A 21 -46.38 -51.77 -36.02
N PRO A 22 -46.20 -51.87 -37.35
CA PRO A 22 -45.35 -52.91 -37.93
C PRO A 22 -43.89 -52.66 -37.53
N LYS A 23 -43.25 -53.68 -36.96
CA LYS A 23 -41.80 -53.68 -36.69
C LYS A 23 -41.05 -53.60 -38.03
N LYS A 24 -40.75 -52.39 -38.48
CA LYS A 24 -39.72 -52.17 -39.51
C LYS A 24 -38.39 -52.62 -38.93
N VAL A 25 -37.78 -53.63 -39.55
CA VAL A 25 -36.38 -53.97 -39.30
C VAL A 25 -35.57 -52.81 -39.86
N SER A 26 -35.11 -51.90 -38.99
CA SER A 26 -34.13 -50.89 -39.38
C SER A 26 -32.83 -51.62 -39.66
N ASN A 27 -32.41 -51.67 -40.93
CA ASN A 27 -31.02 -51.99 -41.27
C ASN A 27 -30.14 -50.90 -40.65
N CYS A 28 -29.67 -51.15 -39.43
CA CYS A 28 -28.68 -50.34 -38.76
C CYS A 28 -27.35 -50.66 -39.43
N VAL A 29 -26.96 -49.85 -40.42
CA VAL A 29 -25.59 -49.86 -40.91
C VAL A 29 -24.73 -49.33 -39.78
N VAL A 30 -24.10 -50.24 -39.03
CA VAL A 30 -23.10 -49.91 -38.04
C VAL A 30 -21.93 -49.31 -38.80
N CYS A 31 -21.79 -47.99 -38.75
CA CYS A 31 -20.57 -47.31 -39.15
C CYS A 31 -19.47 -47.67 -38.15
N ALA A 32 -18.92 -48.88 -38.25
CA ALA A 32 -17.68 -49.24 -37.60
C ALA A 32 -16.55 -48.53 -38.37
N ALA A 33 -16.16 -47.34 -37.90
CA ALA A 33 -14.82 -46.73 -38.05
C ALA A 33 -14.84 -45.18 -37.94
N LYS A 34 -15.53 -44.62 -36.95
CA LYS A 34 -15.07 -43.33 -36.40
C LYS A 34 -15.00 -43.50 -34.90
N GLY A 35 -13.76 -43.58 -34.40
CA GLY A 35 -13.47 -43.59 -32.96
C GLY A 35 -14.13 -42.42 -32.24
N PRO A 36 -14.08 -42.39 -30.89
CA PRO A 36 -14.73 -41.35 -30.10
C PRO A 36 -14.45 -39.98 -30.69
N ARG A 37 -15.53 -39.25 -31.06
CA ARG A 37 -15.46 -37.93 -31.70
C ARG A 37 -14.41 -37.10 -30.96
N PRO A 38 -13.33 -36.62 -31.60
CA PRO A 38 -12.29 -35.87 -30.90
C PRO A 38 -12.93 -34.68 -30.20
N ARG A 39 -13.05 -34.77 -28.87
CA ARG A 39 -13.41 -33.63 -28.05
C ARG A 39 -12.12 -32.86 -27.88
N TYR A 40 -11.85 -31.93 -28.78
CA TYR A 40 -10.88 -30.89 -28.48
C TYR A 40 -11.33 -30.26 -27.16
N PRO A 41 -10.45 -30.14 -26.15
CA PRO A 41 -10.80 -29.40 -24.95
C PRO A 41 -11.28 -28.03 -25.42
N ARG A 42 -12.45 -27.61 -24.95
CA ARG A 42 -12.99 -26.29 -25.29
C ARG A 42 -12.08 -25.29 -24.60
N VAL A 43 -10.97 -24.92 -25.25
CA VAL A 43 -9.97 -24.00 -24.71
C VAL A 43 -10.58 -22.62 -24.84
N TRP A 44 -11.46 -22.27 -23.92
CA TRP A 44 -11.74 -20.87 -23.67
C TRP A 44 -10.40 -20.28 -23.26
N LYS A 45 -9.76 -19.52 -24.16
CA LYS A 45 -8.60 -18.73 -23.77
C LYS A 45 -9.11 -17.71 -22.78
N THR A 46 -9.02 -18.03 -21.49
CA THR A 46 -9.20 -17.05 -20.44
C THR A 46 -8.07 -16.04 -20.65
N ARG A 47 -8.42 -14.82 -21.07
CA ARG A 47 -7.46 -13.73 -21.08
C ARG A 47 -7.08 -13.55 -19.61
N THR A 48 -5.86 -13.90 -19.23
CA THR A 48 -5.41 -13.76 -17.84
C THR A 48 -5.60 -12.30 -17.42
N LYS A 49 -6.34 -12.08 -16.33
CA LYS A 49 -6.53 -10.73 -15.82
C LYS A 49 -5.16 -10.24 -15.37
N VAL A 50 -4.70 -9.12 -15.93
CA VAL A 50 -3.46 -8.48 -15.47
C VAL A 50 -3.67 -8.09 -14.01
N GLY A 51 -2.87 -8.69 -13.12
CA GLY A 51 -2.97 -8.43 -11.68
C GLY A 51 -2.61 -7.00 -11.33
N THR A 52 -3.10 -6.52 -10.19
CA THR A 52 -2.89 -5.15 -9.70
C THR A 52 -1.40 -4.83 -9.56
N VAL A 53 -0.57 -5.80 -9.16
CA VAL A 53 0.88 -5.64 -9.02
C VAL A 53 1.54 -5.40 -10.39
N SER A 54 1.21 -6.22 -11.39
CA SER A 54 1.73 -6.03 -12.75
C SER A 54 1.26 -4.71 -13.36
N LYS A 55 0.02 -4.27 -13.07
CA LYS A 55 -0.48 -2.95 -13.47
C LYS A 55 0.33 -1.83 -12.82
N SER A 56 0.63 -1.92 -11.52
CA SER A 56 1.39 -0.88 -10.81
C SER A 56 2.84 -0.80 -11.28
N LEU A 57 3.47 -1.94 -11.61
CA LEU A 57 4.82 -1.95 -12.17
C LEU A 57 4.88 -1.27 -13.55
N LYS A 58 3.93 -1.58 -14.43
CA LYS A 58 3.81 -0.90 -15.73
C LYS A 58 3.60 0.60 -15.56
N LEU A 59 2.77 1.00 -14.59
CA LEU A 59 2.56 2.41 -14.28
C LEU A 59 3.86 3.11 -13.86
N VAL A 60 4.64 2.48 -12.98
CA VAL A 60 5.95 3.00 -12.54
C VAL A 60 6.91 3.13 -13.72
N GLU A 61 7.02 2.09 -14.55
CA GLU A 61 7.86 2.08 -15.75
C GLU A 61 7.48 3.22 -16.72
N CYS A 62 6.18 3.40 -16.98
CA CYS A 62 5.69 4.51 -17.79
C CYS A 62 6.06 5.86 -17.18
N ILE A 63 5.79 6.10 -15.89
CA ILE A 63 6.05 7.38 -15.22
C ILE A 63 7.54 7.74 -15.22
N LYS A 64 8.41 6.74 -15.06
CA LYS A 64 9.87 6.91 -15.10
C LYS A 64 10.39 7.31 -16.46
N GLY A 65 9.81 6.77 -17.53
CA GLY A 65 10.19 7.10 -18.91
C GLY A 65 9.78 8.51 -19.35
N LEU A 66 8.92 9.20 -18.59
CA LEU A 66 8.44 10.54 -18.92
C LEU A 66 9.38 11.63 -18.40
N SER A 67 9.33 12.81 -19.01
CA SER A 67 9.97 13.98 -18.45
C SER A 67 9.30 14.43 -17.14
N ASN A 68 9.90 15.41 -16.47
CA ASN A 68 9.32 16.02 -15.27
C ASN A 68 8.31 17.13 -15.59
N VAL A 69 7.87 17.25 -16.85
CA VAL A 69 6.82 18.19 -17.25
C VAL A 69 5.46 17.68 -16.76
N LYS A 70 4.68 18.58 -16.13
CA LYS A 70 3.41 18.22 -15.49
C LYS A 70 2.43 17.63 -16.50
N GLU A 71 2.32 18.25 -17.67
CA GLU A 71 1.36 17.90 -18.72
C GLU A 71 1.61 16.51 -19.28
N GLU A 72 2.88 16.12 -19.47
CA GLU A 72 3.23 14.78 -19.95
C GLU A 72 2.87 13.70 -18.93
N VAL A 73 3.22 13.93 -17.66
CA VAL A 73 2.93 12.98 -16.58
C VAL A 73 1.41 12.86 -16.39
N TYR A 74 0.69 13.98 -16.36
CA TYR A 74 -0.76 13.97 -16.14
C TYR A 74 -1.50 13.37 -17.34
N GLY A 75 -1.06 13.67 -18.56
CA GLY A 75 -1.60 13.08 -19.79
C GLY A 75 -1.39 11.57 -19.84
N ALA A 76 -0.20 11.09 -19.47
CA ALA A 76 0.07 9.66 -19.39
C ALA A 76 -0.79 8.97 -18.32
N LEU A 77 -0.90 9.57 -17.13
CA LEU A 77 -1.74 9.06 -16.05
C LEU A 77 -3.24 9.04 -16.41
N ASP A 78 -3.73 10.08 -17.09
CA ASP A 78 -5.10 10.15 -17.60
C ASP A 78 -5.34 9.09 -18.69
N SER A 79 -4.38 8.90 -19.60
CA SER A 79 -4.44 7.84 -20.63
C SER A 79 -4.45 6.43 -20.02
N PHE A 80 -3.74 6.25 -18.91
CA PHE A 80 -3.71 4.98 -18.17
C PHE A 80 -5.08 4.64 -17.56
N ILE A 81 -5.78 5.65 -17.04
CA ILE A 81 -7.11 5.48 -16.44
C ILE A 81 -8.23 5.41 -17.47
N ALA A 82 -8.05 5.96 -18.69
CA ALA A 82 -9.12 6.09 -19.68
C ALA A 82 -9.88 4.78 -20.00
N TRP A 83 -9.27 3.62 -19.77
CA TRP A 83 -9.86 2.29 -20.01
C TRP A 83 -10.35 1.57 -18.75
N ASP A 84 -10.09 2.11 -17.56
CA ASP A 84 -10.53 1.54 -16.29
C ASP A 84 -11.93 2.09 -15.91
N LEU A 85 -12.84 1.20 -15.51
CA LEU A 85 -14.20 1.55 -15.10
C LEU A 85 -14.23 2.30 -13.75
N GLU A 86 -13.27 2.00 -12.89
CA GLU A 86 -13.10 2.59 -11.56
C GLU A 86 -11.69 3.17 -11.42
N PHE A 87 -11.54 4.20 -10.59
CA PHE A 87 -10.22 4.77 -10.34
C PHE A 87 -9.30 3.71 -9.72
N PRO A 88 -8.13 3.40 -10.31
CA PRO A 88 -7.27 2.31 -9.87
C PRO A 88 -6.44 2.70 -8.63
N LEU A 89 -7.11 3.05 -7.52
CA LEU A 89 -6.50 3.59 -6.29
C LEU A 89 -5.45 2.65 -5.71
N ILE A 90 -5.73 1.35 -5.66
CA ILE A 90 -4.80 0.34 -5.13
C ILE A 90 -3.55 0.25 -6.01
N THR A 91 -3.72 0.30 -7.34
CA THR A 91 -2.61 0.28 -8.30
C THR A 91 -1.72 1.51 -8.13
N VAL A 92 -2.32 2.70 -8.00
CA VAL A 92 -1.59 3.95 -7.78
C VAL A 92 -0.89 3.94 -6.42
N LYS A 93 -1.54 3.48 -5.35
CA LYS A 93 -0.93 3.34 -4.02
C LYS A 93 0.28 2.39 -4.04
N LYS A 94 0.18 1.25 -4.75
CA LYS A 94 1.32 0.33 -4.93
C LYS A 94 2.45 0.97 -5.75
N ALA A 95 2.12 1.71 -6.80
CA ALA A 95 3.10 2.45 -7.60
C ALA A 95 3.80 3.55 -6.80
N LEU A 96 3.07 4.30 -5.97
CA LEU A 96 3.64 5.32 -5.07
C LEU A 96 4.61 4.70 -4.06
N LYS A 97 4.26 3.54 -3.47
CA LYS A 97 5.19 2.80 -2.60
C LYS A 97 6.47 2.39 -3.34
N ALA A 98 6.35 1.89 -4.57
CA ALA A 98 7.51 1.53 -5.37
C ALA A 98 8.41 2.76 -5.67
N LEU A 99 7.82 3.89 -6.06
CA LEU A 99 8.54 5.14 -6.28
C LEU A 99 9.20 5.67 -5.00
N GLU A 100 8.58 5.45 -3.83
CA GLU A 100 9.13 5.81 -2.52
C GLU A 100 10.38 5.00 -2.19
N TYR A 101 10.38 3.68 -2.45
CA TYR A 101 11.58 2.85 -2.29
C TYR A 101 12.73 3.30 -3.19
N GLU A 102 12.42 3.81 -4.37
CA GLU A 102 13.38 4.30 -5.36
C GLU A 102 13.75 5.78 -5.15
N LYS A 103 13.11 6.47 -4.20
CA LYS A 103 13.31 7.89 -3.85
C LYS A 103 13.08 8.86 -5.01
N GLU A 104 12.14 8.54 -5.90
CA GLU A 104 11.73 9.39 -7.02
C GLU A 104 10.76 10.50 -6.57
N TRP A 105 11.23 11.41 -5.70
CA TRP A 105 10.39 12.40 -5.00
C TRP A 105 9.55 13.27 -5.94
N LYS A 106 10.13 13.73 -7.05
CA LYS A 106 9.43 14.54 -8.06
C LYS A 106 8.24 13.81 -8.65
N LYS A 107 8.41 12.52 -8.98
CA LYS A 107 7.35 11.67 -9.53
C LYS A 107 6.28 11.40 -8.48
N ILE A 108 6.66 11.14 -7.23
CA ILE A 108 5.73 10.98 -6.10
C ILE A 108 4.86 12.23 -5.94
N ILE A 109 5.45 13.42 -5.97
CA ILE A 109 4.72 14.69 -5.88
C ILE A 109 3.73 14.82 -7.04
N GLN A 110 4.16 14.55 -8.28
CA GLN A 110 3.30 14.67 -9.46
C GLN A 110 2.12 13.71 -9.41
N VAL A 111 2.38 12.43 -9.15
CA VAL A 111 1.34 11.38 -9.08
C VAL A 111 0.38 11.65 -7.94
N THR A 112 0.88 12.06 -6.77
CA THR A 112 0.02 12.35 -5.60
C THR A 112 -0.85 13.59 -5.85
N LYS A 113 -0.28 14.68 -6.39
CA LYS A 113 -1.06 15.87 -6.78
C LYS A 113 -2.09 15.57 -7.87
N TRP A 114 -1.74 14.75 -8.85
CA TRP A 114 -2.67 14.29 -9.88
C TRP A 114 -3.84 13.50 -9.27
N MET A 115 -3.54 12.52 -8.42
CA MET A 115 -4.54 11.70 -7.73
C MET A 115 -5.52 12.58 -6.92
N LEU A 116 -4.99 13.54 -6.15
CA LEU A 116 -5.80 14.50 -5.40
C LEU A 116 -6.64 15.42 -6.29
N SER A 117 -6.12 15.82 -7.46
CA SER A 117 -6.85 16.66 -8.43
C SER A 117 -8.07 15.97 -9.03
N LYS A 118 -8.05 14.63 -9.11
CA LYS A 118 -9.22 13.81 -9.52
C LYS A 118 -10.21 13.60 -8.38
N GLY A 119 -9.97 14.18 -7.20
CA GLY A 119 -10.77 13.99 -6.00
C GLY A 119 -10.54 12.65 -5.32
N GLN A 120 -9.50 11.91 -5.71
CA GLN A 120 -9.22 10.55 -5.23
C GLN A 120 -8.11 10.58 -4.18
N GLY A 121 -8.10 9.57 -3.29
CA GLY A 121 -7.03 9.42 -2.30
C GLY A 121 -6.92 10.58 -1.30
N ARG A 122 -8.02 11.26 -0.96
CA ARG A 122 -8.06 12.30 0.09
C ARG A 122 -7.98 11.68 1.48
N THR A 123 -6.82 11.12 1.80
CA THR A 123 -6.54 10.45 3.08
C THR A 123 -5.35 11.12 3.77
N MET A 124 -5.28 11.03 5.09
CA MET A 124 -4.12 11.53 5.85
C MET A 124 -2.81 10.90 5.37
N GLY A 125 -2.81 9.62 4.98
CA GLY A 125 -1.63 8.97 4.41
C GLY A 125 -1.15 9.61 3.10
N SER A 126 -2.07 10.00 2.21
CA SER A 126 -1.72 10.65 0.95
C SER A 126 -1.18 12.07 1.17
N TYR A 127 -1.76 12.82 2.12
CA TYR A 127 -1.24 14.13 2.51
C TYR A 127 0.12 14.04 3.18
N TYR A 128 0.33 13.05 4.05
CA TYR A 128 1.60 12.79 4.70
C TYR A 128 2.69 12.46 3.67
N LEU A 129 2.39 11.57 2.72
CA LEU A 129 3.33 11.22 1.65
C LEU A 129 3.68 12.45 0.78
N LEU A 130 2.70 13.29 0.45
CA LEU A 130 2.94 14.51 -0.31
C LEU A 130 3.84 15.48 0.48
N LEU A 131 3.55 15.70 1.76
CA LEU A 131 4.35 16.54 2.65
C LEU A 131 5.80 16.04 2.73
N TYR A 132 5.96 14.73 2.93
CA TYR A 132 7.26 14.10 3.02
C TYR A 132 8.05 14.22 1.70
N ALA A 133 7.42 13.94 0.57
CA ALA A 133 8.07 14.04 -0.74
C ALA A 133 8.45 15.49 -1.10
N LEU A 134 7.60 16.48 -0.78
CA LEU A 134 7.92 17.90 -0.97
C LEU A 134 9.15 18.31 -0.15
N ALA A 135 9.26 17.82 1.08
CA ALA A 135 10.38 18.11 1.95
C ALA A 135 11.70 17.54 1.43
N GLU A 136 11.69 16.28 0.96
CA GLU A 136 12.86 15.60 0.40
C GLU A 136 13.26 16.15 -0.98
N ASP A 137 12.31 16.60 -1.81
CA ASP A 137 12.60 17.30 -3.08
C ASP A 137 13.11 18.74 -2.89
N GLY A 138 13.05 19.26 -1.66
CA GLY A 138 13.57 20.59 -1.33
C GLY A 138 12.54 21.72 -1.34
N ARG A 139 11.29 21.45 -1.71
CA ARG A 139 10.20 22.43 -1.92
C ARG A 139 9.46 22.74 -0.62
N ILE A 140 10.13 23.44 0.29
CA ILE A 140 9.59 23.69 1.64
C ILE A 140 8.41 24.64 1.65
N ASP A 141 8.44 25.68 0.81
CA ASP A 141 7.34 26.65 0.79
C ASP A 141 6.00 25.96 0.50
N GLU A 142 5.99 24.98 -0.42
CA GLU A 142 4.81 24.17 -0.71
C GLU A 142 4.46 23.17 0.40
N ALA A 143 5.46 22.63 1.09
CA ALA A 143 5.25 21.78 2.25
C ALA A 143 4.61 22.56 3.41
N GLU A 144 5.05 23.80 3.65
CA GLU A 144 4.49 24.71 4.65
C GLU A 144 3.07 25.14 4.29
N GLU A 145 2.81 25.46 3.02
CA GLU A 145 1.45 25.78 2.56
C GLU A 145 0.50 24.59 2.78
N LEU A 146 0.96 23.38 2.44
CA LEU A 146 0.20 22.15 2.67
C LEU A 146 -0.03 21.91 4.16
N TRP A 147 1.00 22.03 4.99
CA TRP A 147 0.91 21.91 6.45
C TRP A 147 -0.10 22.90 7.02
N THR A 148 0.01 24.18 6.66
CA THR A 148 -0.87 25.24 7.18
C THR A 148 -2.33 24.96 6.83
N ARG A 149 -2.61 24.55 5.59
CA ARG A 149 -3.96 24.15 5.16
C ARG A 149 -4.47 22.95 5.95
N LEU A 150 -3.67 21.89 6.08
CA LEU A 150 -4.09 20.68 6.79
C LEU A 150 -4.31 20.94 8.28
N PHE A 151 -3.45 21.78 8.88
CA PHE A 151 -3.50 22.15 10.27
C PHE A 151 -4.73 23.02 10.58
N SER A 152 -5.06 23.99 9.71
CA SER A 152 -6.28 24.79 9.85
C SER A 152 -7.55 23.95 9.70
N ASP A 153 -7.54 22.99 8.77
CA ASP A 153 -8.72 22.16 8.47
C ASP A 153 -8.96 21.07 9.53
N ASN A 154 -7.92 20.63 10.26
CA ASN A 154 -7.98 19.45 11.12
C ASN A 154 -7.36 19.67 12.52
N LEU A 155 -7.40 20.90 13.05
CA LEU A 155 -6.65 21.33 14.24
C LEU A 155 -6.58 20.31 15.40
N GLU A 156 -7.73 19.77 15.85
CA GLU A 156 -7.77 18.78 16.95
C GLU A 156 -7.50 17.33 16.51
N SER A 157 -7.68 17.04 15.22
CA SER A 157 -7.59 15.68 14.65
C SER A 157 -6.27 15.42 13.91
N MET A 158 -5.34 16.37 13.94
CA MET A 158 -4.07 16.26 13.22
C MET A 158 -3.22 15.12 13.80
N PRO A 159 -2.88 14.10 12.99
CA PRO A 159 -2.08 12.99 13.48
C PRO A 159 -0.69 13.46 13.90
N ARG A 160 -0.24 12.95 15.04
CA ARG A 160 1.08 13.19 15.64
C ARG A 160 2.25 13.11 14.65
N VAL A 161 2.19 12.17 13.71
CA VAL A 161 3.25 11.95 12.71
C VAL A 161 3.54 13.19 11.86
N PHE A 162 2.57 14.08 11.66
CA PHE A 162 2.79 15.31 10.91
C PHE A 162 3.61 16.33 11.70
N PHE A 163 3.33 16.52 13.01
CA PHE A 163 4.14 17.39 13.87
C PHE A 163 5.58 16.89 13.92
N ASP A 164 5.76 15.58 14.14
CA ASP A 164 7.08 14.95 14.15
C ASP A 164 7.84 15.23 12.84
N ARG A 165 7.14 15.14 11.70
CA ARG A 165 7.71 15.40 10.38
C ARG A 165 8.08 16.88 10.20
N MET A 166 7.22 17.82 10.55
CA MET A 166 7.48 19.26 10.42
C MET A 166 8.65 19.71 11.31
N ILE A 167 8.69 19.25 12.55
CA ILE A 167 9.81 19.50 13.47
C ILE A 167 11.11 18.98 12.86
N PHE A 168 11.11 17.76 12.32
CA PHE A 168 12.29 17.18 11.66
C PHE A 168 12.75 18.00 10.44
N ILE A 169 11.82 18.47 9.60
CA ILE A 169 12.12 19.31 8.44
C ILE A 169 12.83 20.60 8.89
N TYR A 170 12.27 21.29 9.88
CA TYR A 170 12.84 22.53 10.40
C TYR A 170 14.16 22.31 11.12
N TYR A 171 14.30 21.21 11.86
CA TYR A 171 15.54 20.83 12.53
C TYR A 171 16.69 20.66 11.54
N ARG A 172 16.49 19.89 10.45
CA ARG A 172 17.53 19.66 9.42
C ARG A 172 17.94 20.94 8.70
N ARG A 173 17.05 21.92 8.61
CA ARG A 173 17.26 23.19 7.91
C ARG A 173 17.68 24.34 8.82
N GLN A 174 17.89 24.06 10.11
CA GLN A 174 18.26 25.06 11.13
C GLN A 174 17.22 26.20 11.27
N MET A 175 15.96 25.92 10.93
CA MET A 175 14.84 26.87 11.07
C MET A 175 14.25 26.75 12.49
N HIS A 176 15.04 27.17 13.48
CA HIS A 176 14.75 26.91 14.89
C HIS A 176 13.47 27.58 15.39
N ASP A 177 13.14 28.77 14.90
CA ASP A 177 11.94 29.51 15.33
C ASP A 177 10.66 28.75 14.97
N LYS A 178 10.49 28.36 13.70
CA LYS A 178 9.36 27.55 13.24
C LYS A 178 9.31 26.16 13.90
N MET A 179 10.48 25.59 14.21
CA MET A 179 10.56 24.35 14.96
C MET A 179 9.95 24.49 16.36
N PHE A 180 10.23 25.61 17.06
CA PHE A 180 9.67 25.88 18.37
C PHE A 180 8.17 26.20 18.30
N GLU A 181 7.70 26.88 17.25
CA GLU A 181 6.27 27.12 17.01
C GLU A 181 5.51 25.79 16.91
N VAL A 182 5.92 24.89 16.02
CA VAL A 182 5.25 23.58 15.86
C VAL A 182 5.35 22.73 17.13
N PHE A 183 6.46 22.82 17.87
CA PHE A 183 6.59 22.13 19.15
C PHE A 183 5.65 22.70 20.22
N ALA A 184 5.46 24.02 20.27
CA ALA A 184 4.51 24.66 21.17
C ALA A 184 3.07 24.25 20.81
N ASP A 185 2.69 24.30 19.52
CA ASP A 185 1.38 23.86 19.04
C ASP A 185 1.11 22.40 19.44
N MET A 186 2.11 21.53 19.29
CA MET A 186 2.02 20.13 19.70
C MET A 186 1.75 19.98 21.21
N GLU A 187 2.39 20.80 22.04
CA GLU A 187 2.17 20.80 23.49
C GLU A 187 0.81 21.40 23.88
N GLU A 188 0.37 22.47 23.22
CA GLU A 188 -0.92 23.14 23.45
C GLU A 188 -2.10 22.24 23.11
N LEU A 189 -1.98 21.45 22.04
CA LEU A 189 -2.96 20.43 21.65
C LEU A 189 -2.89 19.16 22.52
N GLY A 190 -2.01 19.11 23.52
CA GLY A 190 -1.85 17.97 24.42
C GLY A 190 -1.24 16.73 23.75
N ILE A 191 -0.64 16.87 22.58
CA ILE A 191 -0.02 15.78 21.83
C ILE A 191 1.37 15.50 22.42
N ARG A 192 1.60 14.27 22.88
CA ARG A 192 2.88 13.93 23.54
C ARG A 192 4.03 13.76 22.53
N PRO A 193 5.14 14.54 22.65
CA PRO A 193 6.27 14.44 21.75
C PRO A 193 7.03 13.12 21.86
N THR A 194 7.69 12.71 20.77
CA THR A 194 8.57 11.52 20.77
C THR A 194 9.85 11.82 21.53
N VAL A 195 10.49 10.78 22.07
CA VAL A 195 11.86 10.88 22.59
C VAL A 195 12.79 11.53 21.57
N SER A 196 12.67 11.16 20.28
CA SER A 196 13.44 11.76 19.18
C SER A 196 13.20 13.27 19.04
N ILE A 197 11.95 13.72 19.12
CA ILE A 197 11.55 15.13 19.05
C ILE A 197 12.09 15.91 20.26
N VAL A 198 11.92 15.37 21.47
CA VAL A 198 12.45 15.97 22.70
C VAL A 198 13.97 16.12 22.62
N ASN A 199 14.67 15.13 22.05
CA ASN A 199 16.11 15.22 21.86
C ASN A 199 16.47 16.30 20.83
N MET A 200 15.83 16.33 19.64
CA MET A 200 16.06 17.37 18.64
C MET A 200 15.85 18.78 19.19
N VAL A 201 14.73 19.02 19.90
CA VAL A 201 14.44 20.32 20.53
C VAL A 201 15.47 20.64 21.61
N GLY A 202 15.87 19.64 22.41
CA GLY A 202 16.92 19.78 23.42
C GLY A 202 18.28 20.16 22.83
N ASP A 203 18.67 19.53 21.73
CA ASP A 203 19.92 19.81 21.01
C ASP A 203 19.94 21.26 20.50
N VAL A 204 18.81 21.75 19.98
CA VAL A 204 18.68 23.15 19.55
C VAL A 204 18.75 24.11 20.75
N PHE A 205 18.09 23.81 21.87
CA PHE A 205 18.21 24.65 23.06
C PHE A 205 19.66 24.76 23.56
N GLN A 206 20.41 23.65 23.53
CA GLN A 206 21.83 23.67 23.88
C GLN A 206 22.65 24.50 22.90
N LYS A 207 22.45 24.32 21.58
CA LYS A 207 23.13 25.09 20.54
C LYS A 207 22.90 26.59 20.67
N LEU A 208 21.70 26.99 21.09
CA LEU A 208 21.32 28.39 21.30
C LEU A 208 21.66 28.92 22.72
N GLY A 209 22.31 28.11 23.57
CA GLY A 209 22.68 28.50 24.94
C GLY A 209 21.50 28.64 25.91
N MET A 210 20.31 28.17 25.54
CA MET A 210 19.08 28.25 26.36
C MET A 210 18.99 27.09 27.36
N LEU A 211 19.95 27.01 28.28
CA LEU A 211 20.07 25.90 29.23
C LEU A 211 18.86 25.78 30.18
N ASP A 212 18.25 26.89 30.58
CA ASP A 212 17.05 26.88 31.43
C ASP A 212 15.88 26.16 30.75
N LYS A 213 15.67 26.42 29.46
CA LYS A 213 14.61 25.76 28.67
C LYS A 213 14.94 24.28 28.46
N TYR A 214 16.21 23.96 28.20
CA TYR A 214 16.68 22.58 28.10
C TYR A 214 16.40 21.77 29.38
N GLN A 215 16.72 22.33 30.55
CA GLN A 215 16.46 21.66 31.84
C GLN A 215 14.95 21.46 32.07
N LYS A 216 14.14 22.49 31.79
CA LYS A 216 12.66 22.38 31.85
C LYS A 216 12.14 21.28 30.93
N LEU A 217 12.66 21.19 29.71
CA LEU A 217 12.28 20.17 28.73
C LEU A 217 12.61 18.75 29.23
N LYS A 218 13.84 18.52 29.72
CA LYS A 218 14.26 17.21 30.26
C LYS A 218 13.49 16.81 31.51
N ASN A 219 13.12 17.77 32.35
CA ASN A 219 12.29 17.53 33.54
C ASN A 219 10.85 17.17 33.15
N LYS A 220 10.28 17.82 32.13
CA LYS A 220 8.92 17.56 31.62
C LYS A 220 8.83 16.21 30.89
N TYR A 221 9.85 15.89 30.09
CA TYR A 221 9.93 14.65 29.31
C TYR A 221 11.18 13.83 29.68
N PRO A 222 11.18 13.18 30.85
CA PRO A 222 12.28 12.29 31.21
C PRO A 222 12.32 11.08 30.26
N PRO A 223 13.52 10.57 29.93
CA PRO A 223 13.64 9.38 29.09
C PRO A 223 12.92 8.19 29.74
N PRO A 224 12.32 7.29 28.93
CA PRO A 224 11.65 6.11 29.46
C PRO A 224 12.67 5.23 30.18
N LYS A 225 12.40 4.86 31.43
CA LYS A 225 13.32 4.00 32.21
C LYS A 225 13.39 2.56 31.67
N TRP A 226 12.36 2.14 30.95
CA TRP A 226 12.16 0.77 30.49
C TRP A 226 11.69 0.78 29.04
N GLU A 227 12.24 -0.14 28.25
CA GLU A 227 11.82 -0.45 26.89
C GLU A 227 11.38 -1.90 26.83
N TYR A 228 10.32 -2.19 26.08
CA TYR A 228 9.95 -3.56 25.77
C TYR A 228 10.58 -3.92 24.42
N ARG A 229 11.20 -5.09 24.33
CA ARG A 229 11.72 -5.64 23.08
C ARG A 229 11.25 -7.08 22.91
N TYR A 230 10.95 -7.47 21.68
CA TYR A 230 10.69 -8.86 21.34
C TYR A 230 12.01 -9.55 21.06
N ILE A 231 12.38 -10.51 21.91
CA ILE A 231 13.57 -11.34 21.72
C ILE A 231 13.07 -12.77 21.55
N LYS A 232 13.30 -13.34 20.36
CA LYS A 232 12.86 -14.70 20.02
C LYS A 232 11.36 -14.92 20.26
N GLY A 233 10.53 -13.94 19.84
CA GLY A 233 9.07 -13.98 20.00
C GLY A 233 8.56 -13.73 21.43
N LYS A 234 9.43 -13.47 22.42
CA LYS A 234 9.02 -13.15 23.80
C LYS A 234 9.23 -11.66 24.09
N ARG A 235 8.22 -11.02 24.68
CA ARG A 235 8.29 -9.62 25.12
C ARG A 235 9.10 -9.51 26.40
N VAL A 236 10.28 -8.92 26.32
CA VAL A 236 11.20 -8.71 27.45
C VAL A 236 11.24 -7.24 27.82
N LYS A 237 11.14 -6.92 29.11
CA LYS A 237 11.32 -5.57 29.65
C LYS A 237 12.80 -5.34 29.92
N ILE A 238 13.42 -4.43 29.18
CA ILE A 238 14.83 -4.09 29.26
C ILE A 238 14.94 -2.67 29.84
N ARG A 239 15.93 -2.43 30.71
CA ARG A 239 16.21 -1.08 31.21
C ARG A 239 16.76 -0.26 30.05
N SER A 240 16.16 0.90 29.74
CA SER A 240 16.69 1.80 28.72
C SER A 240 18.05 2.29 29.22
N GLN A 241 19.13 1.78 28.61
CA GLN A 241 20.48 2.23 28.94
C GLN A 241 20.70 3.56 28.23
N ASN A 242 21.14 4.56 29.00
CA ASN A 242 21.54 5.88 28.54
C ASN A 242 22.25 5.82 27.19
N LEU A 243 21.75 6.58 26.21
CA LEU A 243 22.54 7.01 25.05
C LEU A 243 23.82 7.64 25.60
N LYS A 244 24.98 7.04 25.31
CA LYS A 244 26.29 7.60 25.67
C LYS A 244 26.42 8.98 25.05
N GLU A 245 26.82 9.95 25.86
CA GLU A 245 27.32 11.25 25.40
C GLU A 245 28.49 11.00 24.43
N PRO A 246 28.58 11.70 23.27
CA PRO A 246 29.81 11.65 22.50
C PRO A 246 30.81 12.59 23.15
N GLU A 247 31.87 12.01 23.71
CA GLU A 247 33.13 12.73 23.88
C GLU A 247 33.66 13.16 22.52
N ASN A 248 34.23 14.36 22.53
CA ASN A 248 34.85 15.08 21.44
C ASN A 248 35.86 14.22 20.64
N GLY A 249 35.71 14.16 19.31
CA GLY A 249 36.70 13.56 18.43
C GLY A 249 36.31 13.62 16.95
N ASN A 250 36.87 14.59 16.24
CA ASN A 250 36.75 14.73 14.79
C ASN A 250 37.15 13.44 14.05
N LYS A 251 36.33 12.99 13.10
CA LYS A 251 36.72 12.46 11.77
C LYS A 251 35.49 12.22 10.88
N GLU A 252 35.72 12.49 9.61
CA GLU A 252 34.81 12.50 8.46
C GLU A 252 34.21 11.13 8.09
N VAL A 253 33.01 11.21 7.49
CA VAL A 253 32.48 10.42 6.34
C VAL A 253 32.42 8.89 6.49
N ASP A 254 31.23 8.31 6.68
CA ASP A 254 30.47 7.62 5.62
C ASP A 254 29.18 6.94 6.15
N GLU A 255 28.24 6.78 5.21
CA GLU A 255 27.12 5.84 5.13
C GLU A 255 26.58 5.16 6.40
N PHE A 256 25.27 5.30 6.64
CA PHE A 256 24.51 4.19 7.23
C PHE A 256 23.17 3.99 6.54
N SER A 257 23.12 2.87 5.82
CA SER A 257 21.95 2.18 5.30
C SER A 257 20.99 1.75 6.40
N ASN A 258 19.71 1.98 6.10
CA ASN A 258 18.58 1.07 6.28
C ASN A 258 18.80 -0.17 7.17
N GLU A 259 18.11 -0.22 8.32
CA GLU A 259 17.59 -1.48 8.83
C GLU A 259 16.25 -1.25 9.54
N SER A 260 15.22 -1.78 8.89
CA SER A 260 13.84 -1.93 9.35
C SER A 260 13.71 -3.14 10.29
N ASN A 261 12.91 -3.01 11.35
CA ASN A 261 11.78 -3.90 11.74
C ASN A 261 11.37 -3.61 13.21
N ARG A 262 10.15 -3.09 13.48
CA ARG A 262 8.83 -3.79 13.64
C ARG A 262 8.76 -4.54 14.99
N ASP A 263 7.76 -4.44 15.88
CA ASP A 263 6.37 -3.98 15.89
C ASP A 263 5.89 -3.66 17.34
N ASP A 264 4.84 -2.85 17.48
CA ASP A 264 3.77 -3.03 18.50
C ASP A 264 2.53 -2.26 17.97
N GLU A 265 1.60 -2.99 17.36
CA GLU A 265 0.24 -2.52 17.05
C GLU A 265 -0.63 -2.57 18.32
N SER A 266 -1.43 -1.52 18.55
CA SER A 266 -2.73 -1.65 19.19
C SER A 266 -3.76 -0.84 18.41
N ASN A 267 -4.85 -1.53 18.12
CA ASN A 267 -5.83 -1.33 17.07
C ASN A 267 -6.81 -0.17 17.31
N SER A 268 -7.11 0.60 16.25
CA SER A 268 -8.46 1.08 15.92
C SER A 268 -8.51 1.43 14.42
N ASP A 269 -9.26 0.59 13.70
CA ASP A 269 -9.98 0.78 12.44
C ASP A 269 -9.21 0.99 11.11
N GLU A 270 -8.95 -0.17 10.48
CA GLU A 270 -9.15 -0.55 9.07
C GLU A 270 -8.26 0.04 7.95
N LEU A 271 -7.10 -0.61 7.75
CA LEU A 271 -6.47 -0.78 6.42
C LEU A 271 -5.72 -2.13 6.37
N GLU A 272 -6.38 -3.18 5.87
CA GLU A 272 -5.75 -4.48 5.56
C GLU A 272 -4.75 -4.36 4.38
N VAL A 273 -3.54 -4.90 4.54
CA VAL A 273 -2.66 -5.32 3.44
C VAL A 273 -2.04 -6.66 3.84
N ASP A 274 -2.41 -7.69 3.07
CA ASP A 274 -1.99 -9.09 3.21
C ASP A 274 -0.47 -9.30 3.25
N GLU A 275 -0.11 -10.25 4.11
CA GLU A 275 1.19 -10.89 4.28
C GLU A 275 1.47 -11.83 3.09
N TYR A 276 2.65 -11.73 2.47
CA TYR A 276 3.11 -12.67 1.44
C TYR A 276 3.81 -13.85 2.12
N GLU A 277 3.19 -15.04 2.09
CA GLU A 277 3.86 -16.33 2.31
C GLU A 277 4.94 -16.55 1.24
N VAL A 278 6.14 -16.94 1.66
CA VAL A 278 7.21 -17.42 0.77
C VAL A 278 7.09 -18.93 0.66
N SER A 279 6.67 -19.43 -0.50
CA SER A 279 6.80 -20.85 -0.87
C SER A 279 8.22 -21.13 -1.35
N GLU A 280 8.89 -22.11 -0.72
CA GLU A 280 10.15 -22.70 -1.13
C GLU A 280 10.07 -23.18 -2.60
N MET A 281 11.08 -22.86 -3.41
CA MET A 281 11.29 -23.45 -4.74
C MET A 281 12.36 -24.53 -4.61
N ASP A 282 11.98 -25.77 -4.93
CA ASP A 282 12.90 -26.91 -5.07
C ASP A 282 13.90 -26.68 -6.22
N GLU A 283 15.18 -26.93 -5.95
CA GLU A 283 16.23 -27.05 -6.97
C GLU A 283 16.10 -28.39 -7.73
N PRO A 284 16.40 -28.45 -9.05
CA PRO A 284 16.43 -29.71 -9.79
C PRO A 284 17.76 -30.47 -9.63
N GLU A 285 17.65 -31.75 -9.27
CA GLU A 285 18.71 -32.76 -9.18
C GLU A 285 19.52 -32.94 -10.50
N PRO A 286 20.83 -33.29 -10.42
CA PRO A 286 21.69 -33.50 -11.57
C PRO A 286 21.38 -34.80 -12.33
N GLY A 287 21.36 -34.70 -13.66
CA GLY A 287 20.87 -35.72 -14.59
C GLY A 287 21.67 -37.03 -14.65
N GLU A 288 20.91 -38.11 -14.87
CA GLU A 288 21.40 -39.44 -15.19
C GLU A 288 21.94 -39.55 -16.63
N SER A 289 22.98 -40.37 -16.75
CA SER A 289 23.74 -40.72 -17.94
C SER A 289 22.90 -41.32 -19.07
N VAL A 290 23.04 -40.77 -20.27
CA VAL A 290 22.53 -41.36 -21.52
C VAL A 290 23.55 -42.39 -22.04
N THR A 291 23.18 -43.67 -22.01
CA THR A 291 23.81 -44.73 -22.80
C THR A 291 23.10 -44.86 -24.16
N SER A 292 23.89 -44.77 -25.23
CA SER A 292 23.46 -44.92 -26.62
C SER A 292 23.03 -46.36 -26.94
N PRO A 293 21.97 -46.58 -27.74
CA PRO A 293 21.81 -47.85 -28.44
C PRO A 293 22.37 -47.75 -29.87
N SER A 294 23.23 -48.71 -30.17
CA SER A 294 23.76 -49.03 -31.50
C SER A 294 22.64 -49.49 -32.43
N ALA A 295 22.71 -49.08 -33.70
CA ALA A 295 21.87 -49.56 -34.78
C ALA A 295 22.12 -51.04 -35.08
N PRO A 296 21.11 -51.71 -35.64
CA PRO A 296 21.28 -52.57 -36.82
C PRO A 296 20.73 -51.90 -38.09
#